data_AF-A0A7Y2J0B3-F1
#
_entry.id   AF-A0A7Y2J0B3-F1
#
_cell.length_a   1.000
_cell.length_b   1.000
_cell.length_c   1.000
_cell.angle_alpha   90.00
_cell.angle_beta   90.00
_cell.angle_gamma   90.00
#
_symmetry.space_group_name_H-M   'P 1'
#
loop_
_entity.id
_entity.type
_entity.pdbx_description
1 polymer ?
#
loop_
_entity_poly.entity_id
_entity_poly.type
_entity_poly.pdbx_seq_one_letter_code
_entity_poly.pdbx_strand_id
1 'polypeptide(L)'
;MAFEFWFEDETRSLLQSFLKQLQQIMNSIVYEGYLFKHEVRLHDEPREYLIPVFESELPEAFSRTETAIFEASDEALSRHGLSGAALQSKLRLLQFLGRRFIDGLVDTLRFLLVQINSLLGSIQNATGWGDFIKEIKDAIENSIDYVRRA
;
A
#
# COMPACT_ATOMS: atom_id res chain seq x y z
N MET A 1 -2.21 -12.33 -0.82
CA MET A 1 -2.00 -12.47 0.64
C MET A 1 -2.42 -11.16 1.30
N ALA A 2 -3.08 -11.16 2.47
CA ALA A 2 -3.41 -9.92 3.19
C ALA A 2 -2.15 -9.29 3.80
N PHE A 3 -2.28 -8.08 4.35
CA PHE A 3 -1.21 -7.48 5.14
C PHE A 3 -0.88 -8.34 6.37
N GLU A 4 0.40 -8.57 6.62
CA GLU A 4 0.96 -9.34 7.74
C GLU A 4 2.20 -8.63 8.31
N PHE A 5 2.25 -8.47 9.64
CA PHE A 5 3.26 -7.66 10.33
C PHE A 5 3.63 -8.35 11.63
N TRP A 6 4.92 -8.35 11.94
CA TRP A 6 5.47 -8.84 13.19
C TRP A 6 5.76 -7.64 14.09
N PHE A 7 4.86 -7.35 15.03
CA PHE A 7 4.93 -6.12 15.83
C PHE A 7 6.08 -6.07 16.86
N GLU A 8 6.88 -7.12 16.93
CA GLU A 8 8.15 -7.16 17.66
C GLU A 8 9.29 -6.52 16.84
N ASP A 9 9.10 -6.30 15.54
CA ASP A 9 10.06 -5.67 14.66
C ASP A 9 10.24 -4.17 14.96
N GLU A 10 11.42 -3.66 14.61
CA GLU A 10 11.71 -2.24 14.66
C GLU A 10 10.83 -1.44 13.68
N THR A 11 10.63 -0.15 14.00
CA THR A 11 9.86 0.80 13.20
C THR A 11 10.19 0.75 11.70
N ARG A 12 11.48 0.78 11.33
CA ARG A 12 11.92 0.79 9.93
C ARG A 12 11.56 -0.53 9.23
N SER A 13 11.81 -1.66 9.89
CA SER A 13 11.44 -2.98 9.39
C SER A 13 9.93 -3.11 9.15
N LEU A 14 9.10 -2.57 10.04
CA LEU A 14 7.64 -2.55 9.85
C LEU A 14 7.22 -1.72 8.62
N LEU A 15 7.82 -0.55 8.42
CA LEU A 15 7.53 0.31 7.27
C LEU A 15 8.03 -0.31 5.95
N GLN A 16 9.21 -0.93 5.95
CA GLN A 16 9.72 -1.69 4.80
C GLN A 16 8.81 -2.86 4.46
N SER A 17 8.36 -3.60 5.48
CA SER A 17 7.40 -4.70 5.30
C SER A 17 6.08 -4.21 4.69
N PHE A 18 5.58 -3.06 5.15
CA PHE A 18 4.42 -2.42 4.54
C PHE A 18 4.64 -2.08 3.05
N LEU A 19 5.74 -1.40 2.71
CA LEU A 19 6.04 -1.03 1.33
C LEU A 19 6.15 -2.26 0.42
N LYS A 20 6.86 -3.29 0.86
CA LYS A 20 7.02 -4.54 0.10
C LYS A 20 5.67 -5.21 -0.17
N GLN A 21 4.82 -5.29 0.84
CA GLN A 21 3.48 -5.88 0.69
C GLN A 21 2.58 -5.04 -0.19
N LEU A 22 2.65 -3.70 -0.09
CA LEU A 22 1.94 -2.80 -0.98
C LEU A 22 2.37 -2.99 -2.44
N GLN A 23 3.67 -3.07 -2.70
CA GLN A 23 4.20 -3.33 -4.05
C GLN A 23 3.68 -4.67 -4.61
N GLN A 24 3.68 -5.72 -3.78
CA GLN A 24 3.13 -7.02 -4.17
C GLN A 24 1.63 -6.95 -4.51
N ILE A 25 0.85 -6.22 -3.71
CA ILE A 25 -0.58 -6.02 -3.96
C ILE A 25 -0.80 -5.29 -5.29
N MET A 26 -0.08 -4.21 -5.51
CA MET A 26 -0.18 -3.42 -6.73
C MET A 26 0.18 -4.27 -7.97
N ASN A 27 1.24 -5.08 -7.88
CA ASN A 27 1.62 -6.02 -8.93
C ASN A 27 0.53 -7.07 -9.19
N SER A 28 -0.04 -7.67 -8.13
CA SER A 28 -1.14 -8.65 -8.29
C SER A 28 -2.37 -8.03 -8.95
N ILE A 29 -2.71 -6.77 -8.64
CA ILE A 29 -3.84 -6.11 -9.29
C ILE A 29 -3.55 -5.88 -10.78
N VAL A 30 -2.40 -5.29 -11.10
CA VAL A 30 -2.08 -4.87 -12.47
C VAL A 30 -1.81 -6.07 -13.39
N TYR A 31 -0.98 -7.01 -12.97
CA TYR A 31 -0.55 -8.13 -13.83
C TYR A 31 -1.47 -9.34 -13.71
N GLU A 32 -1.89 -9.68 -12.49
CA GLU A 32 -2.64 -10.91 -12.24
C GLU A 32 -4.15 -10.67 -12.30
N GLY A 33 -4.61 -9.43 -12.09
CA GLY A 33 -6.04 -9.11 -11.99
C GLY A 33 -6.65 -9.57 -10.67
N TYR A 34 -5.87 -9.60 -9.59
CA TYR A 34 -6.33 -10.06 -8.28
C TYR A 34 -5.97 -9.10 -7.14
N LEU A 35 -6.88 -8.97 -6.19
CA LEU A 35 -6.63 -8.39 -4.87
C LEU A 35 -7.01 -9.40 -3.80
N PHE A 36 -6.04 -9.83 -3.00
CA PHE A 36 -6.28 -10.72 -1.85
C PHE A 36 -7.17 -11.95 -2.15
N LYS A 37 -6.97 -12.58 -3.31
CA LYS A 37 -7.74 -13.74 -3.84
C LYS A 37 -9.05 -13.41 -4.58
N HIS A 38 -9.49 -12.15 -4.59
CA HIS A 38 -10.67 -11.73 -5.35
C HIS A 38 -10.26 -11.24 -6.73
N GLU A 39 -10.99 -11.62 -7.77
CA GLU A 39 -10.79 -11.11 -9.13
C GLU A 39 -11.11 -9.62 -9.14
N VAL A 40 -10.17 -8.81 -9.62
CA VAL A 40 -10.31 -7.38 -9.82
C VAL A 40 -10.28 -7.13 -11.31
N ARG A 41 -11.37 -6.57 -11.84
CA ARG A 41 -11.39 -6.08 -13.20
C ARG A 41 -11.06 -4.60 -13.19
N LEU A 42 -10.00 -4.27 -13.91
CA LEU A 42 -9.72 -2.90 -14.31
C LEU A 42 -10.49 -2.62 -15.60
N HIS A 43 -10.83 -1.37 -15.85
CA HIS A 43 -11.29 -0.96 -17.18
C HIS A 43 -10.23 -1.33 -18.25
N ASP A 44 -10.67 -1.63 -19.48
CA ASP A 44 -9.77 -2.11 -20.54
C ASP A 44 -8.75 -1.03 -20.98
N GLU A 45 -9.14 0.25 -21.02
CA GLU A 45 -8.27 1.35 -21.47
C GLU A 45 -7.13 1.70 -20.47
N PRO A 46 -7.34 1.83 -19.14
CA PRO A 46 -6.27 2.15 -18.20
C PRO A 46 -5.13 1.13 -18.14
N ARG A 47 -5.38 -0.15 -18.42
CA ARG A 47 -4.38 -1.20 -18.20
C ARG A 47 -3.16 -1.05 -19.12
N GLU A 48 -3.39 -0.65 -20.37
CA GLU A 48 -2.33 -0.41 -21.37
C GLU A 48 -1.44 0.79 -20.99
N TYR A 49 -1.98 1.77 -20.26
CA TYR A 49 -1.23 2.93 -19.79
C TYR A 49 -0.59 2.72 -18.41
N LEU A 50 -1.20 1.90 -17.56
CA LEU A 50 -0.70 1.61 -16.22
C LEU A 50 0.51 0.69 -16.25
N ILE A 51 0.51 -0.35 -17.11
CA ILE A 51 1.62 -1.33 -17.17
C ILE A 51 2.98 -0.66 -17.43
N PRO A 52 3.16 0.21 -18.46
CA PRO A 52 4.45 0.84 -18.71
C PRO A 52 4.96 1.65 -17.51
N VAL A 53 4.10 2.45 -16.87
CA VAL A 53 4.43 3.23 -15.67
C VAL A 53 4.84 2.32 -14.50
N PHE A 54 4.13 1.19 -14.37
CA PHE A 54 4.41 0.16 -13.38
C PHE A 54 5.75 -0.54 -13.59
N GLU A 55 6.16 -0.76 -14.84
CA GLU A 55 7.43 -1.41 -15.16
C GLU A 55 8.61 -0.46 -15.03
N SER A 56 8.46 0.81 -15.44
CA SER A 56 9.57 1.76 -15.51
C SER A 56 9.82 2.51 -14.21
N GLU A 57 8.77 3.02 -13.56
CA GLU A 57 8.92 4.05 -12.52
C GLU A 57 8.56 3.54 -11.12
N LEU A 58 7.59 2.63 -11.01
CA LEU A 58 7.14 2.14 -9.71
C LEU A 58 8.25 1.42 -8.90
N PRO A 59 9.11 0.56 -9.48
CA PRO A 59 10.19 -0.08 -8.74
C PRO A 59 11.18 0.94 -8.14
N GLU A 60 11.52 1.97 -8.92
CA GLU A 60 12.40 3.03 -8.47
C GLU A 60 11.75 3.86 -7.36
N ALA A 61 10.46 4.17 -7.47
CA ALA A 61 9.74 4.91 -6.44
C ALA A 61 9.67 4.17 -5.10
N PHE A 62 9.43 2.85 -5.13
CA PHE A 62 9.51 2.02 -3.91
C PHE A 62 10.92 2.02 -3.32
N SER A 63 11.95 1.84 -4.16
CA SER A 63 13.34 1.85 -3.70
C SER A 63 13.73 3.19 -3.08
N ARG A 64 13.40 4.32 -3.71
CA ARG A 64 13.66 5.66 -3.16
C ARG A 64 12.93 5.91 -1.85
N THR A 65 11.66 5.48 -1.76
CA THR A 65 10.86 5.64 -0.53
C THR A 65 11.43 4.79 0.60
N GLU A 66 11.89 3.57 0.30
CA GLU A 66 12.57 2.71 1.27
C GLU A 66 13.87 3.34 1.80
N THR A 67 14.73 3.85 0.90
CA THR A 67 15.94 4.57 1.29
C THR A 67 15.61 5.79 2.16
N ALA A 68 14.60 6.58 1.77
CA ALA A 68 14.20 7.76 2.51
C ALA A 68 13.65 7.45 3.92
N ILE A 69 12.96 6.31 4.10
CA ILE A 69 12.55 5.83 5.43
C ILE A 69 13.77 5.46 6.28
N PHE A 70 14.77 4.82 5.68
CA PHE A 70 15.99 4.44 6.39
C PHE A 70 16.76 5.67 6.87
N GLU A 71 16.86 6.70 6.02
CA GLU A 71 17.58 7.95 6.28
C GLU A 71 16.81 8.93 7.18
N ALA A 72 15.48 8.79 7.30
CA ALA A 72 14.66 9.65 8.14
C ALA A 72 15.03 9.53 9.62
N SER A 73 15.02 10.66 10.34
CA SER A 73 15.27 10.66 11.78
C SER A 73 14.11 10.06 12.57
N ASP A 74 14.41 9.49 13.73
CA ASP A 74 13.39 8.91 14.60
C ASP A 74 12.37 9.95 15.07
N GLU A 75 12.80 11.22 15.27
CA GLU A 75 11.90 12.33 15.60
C GLU A 75 10.92 12.64 14.47
N ALA A 76 11.38 12.62 13.22
CA ALA A 76 10.52 12.82 12.05
C ALA A 76 9.49 11.70 11.94
N LEU A 77 9.93 10.44 12.02
CA LEU A 77 9.04 9.28 12.01
C LEU A 77 8.01 9.34 13.14
N SER A 78 8.46 9.65 14.36
CA SER A 78 7.60 9.78 15.54
C SER A 78 6.55 10.88 15.39
N ARG A 79 6.95 12.07 14.91
CA ARG A 79 6.06 13.23 14.73
C ARG A 79 4.90 12.94 13.77
N HIS A 80 5.12 12.07 12.79
CA HIS A 80 4.11 11.69 11.80
C HIS A 80 3.40 10.36 12.14
N GLY A 81 3.54 9.87 13.37
CA GLY A 81 2.88 8.65 13.85
C GLY A 81 3.34 7.42 13.08
N LEU A 82 4.61 7.39 12.69
CA LEU A 82 5.31 6.26 12.09
C LEU A 82 6.21 5.57 13.11
N SER A 83 5.92 5.67 14.41
CA SER A 83 6.59 4.90 15.46
C SER A 83 5.61 4.50 16.57
N GLY A 84 6.04 3.55 17.41
CA GLY A 84 5.32 3.14 18.62
C GLY A 84 3.86 2.72 18.38
N ALA A 85 2.99 3.03 19.35
CA ALA A 85 1.59 2.62 19.32
C ALA A 85 0.79 3.20 18.13
N ALA A 86 1.18 4.38 17.62
CA ALA A 86 0.52 5.01 16.48
C ALA A 86 0.74 4.20 15.20
N LEU A 87 1.99 3.83 14.91
CA LEU A 87 2.31 2.97 13.77
C LEU A 87 1.63 1.61 13.92
N GLN A 88 1.74 0.97 15.09
CA GLN A 88 1.12 -0.32 15.33
C GLN A 88 -0.40 -0.29 15.09
N SER A 89 -1.08 0.79 15.49
CA SER A 89 -2.52 0.94 15.27
C SER A 89 -2.87 1.02 13.78
N LYS A 90 -2.13 1.81 12.99
CA LYS A 90 -2.31 1.92 11.53
C LYS A 90 -2.13 0.55 10.85
N LEU A 91 -1.06 -0.16 11.22
CA LEU A 91 -0.73 -1.47 10.65
C LEU A 91 -1.73 -2.56 11.06
N ARG A 92 -2.14 -2.62 12.34
CA ARG A 92 -3.18 -3.56 12.80
C ARG A 92 -4.51 -3.33 12.07
N LEU A 93 -4.87 -2.08 11.83
CA LEU A 93 -6.08 -1.74 11.08
C LEU A 93 -5.97 -2.22 9.63
N LEU A 94 -4.82 -2.08 8.98
CA LEU A 94 -4.57 -2.64 7.64
C LEU A 94 -4.71 -4.16 7.62
N GLN A 95 -4.14 -4.88 8.60
CA GLN A 95 -4.30 -6.34 8.70
C GLN A 95 -5.77 -6.73 8.86
N PHE A 96 -6.49 -6.04 9.75
CA PHE A 96 -7.90 -6.30 10.01
C PHE A 96 -8.75 -6.09 8.75
N LEU A 97 -8.60 -4.94 8.08
CA LEU A 97 -9.36 -4.64 6.86
C LEU A 97 -9.00 -5.59 5.72
N GLY A 98 -7.73 -5.95 5.58
CA GLY A 98 -7.28 -6.94 4.59
C GLY A 98 -7.91 -8.31 4.82
N ARG A 99 -7.97 -8.79 6.06
CA ARG A 99 -8.64 -10.04 6.42
C ARG A 99 -10.15 -9.98 6.15
N ARG A 100 -10.82 -8.91 6.57
CA ARG A 100 -12.26 -8.72 6.32
C ARG A 100 -12.60 -8.73 4.82
N PHE A 101 -11.74 -8.13 4.01
CA PHE A 101 -11.89 -8.16 2.56
C PHE A 101 -11.73 -9.58 2.01
N ILE A 102 -10.70 -10.34 2.46
CA ILE A 102 -10.54 -11.76 2.12
C ILE A 102 -11.80 -12.56 2.46
N ASP A 103 -12.37 -12.33 3.65
CA ASP A 103 -13.60 -12.99 4.12
C ASP A 103 -14.86 -12.60 3.33
N GLY A 104 -14.71 -11.76 2.29
CA GLY A 104 -15.74 -11.42 1.33
C GLY A 104 -16.44 -10.10 1.59
N LEU A 105 -16.06 -9.33 2.61
CA LEU A 105 -16.64 -8.00 2.84
C LEU A 105 -16.03 -6.98 1.88
N VAL A 106 -16.43 -7.04 0.61
CA VAL A 106 -15.89 -6.17 -0.47
C VAL A 106 -16.01 -4.68 -0.13
N ASP A 107 -17.03 -4.28 0.63
CA ASP A 107 -17.22 -2.91 1.11
C ASP A 107 -16.05 -2.39 1.97
N THR A 108 -15.22 -3.29 2.54
CA THR A 108 -14.02 -2.89 3.29
C THR A 108 -12.86 -2.45 2.40
N LEU A 109 -12.95 -2.62 1.08
CA LEU A 109 -11.93 -2.17 0.13
C LEU A 109 -11.69 -0.67 0.22
N ARG A 110 -12.76 0.13 0.20
CA ARG A 110 -12.66 1.58 0.30
C ARG A 110 -11.95 2.00 1.59
N PHE A 111 -12.29 1.36 2.71
CA PHE A 111 -11.63 1.63 3.98
C PHE A 111 -10.16 1.23 3.97
N LEU A 112 -9.83 0.08 3.37
CA LEU A 112 -8.44 -0.37 3.21
C LEU A 112 -7.62 0.64 2.41
N LEU A 113 -8.13 1.09 1.26
CA LEU A 113 -7.46 2.04 0.37
C LEU A 113 -7.26 3.40 1.04
N VAL A 114 -8.22 3.86 1.85
CA VAL A 114 -8.07 5.06 2.67
C VAL A 114 -6.96 4.90 3.71
N GLN A 115 -6.84 3.74 4.36
CA GLN A 115 -5.79 3.50 5.34
C GLN A 115 -4.40 3.40 4.69
N ILE A 116 -4.29 2.82 3.50
CA ILE A 116 -3.05 2.83 2.70
C ILE A 116 -2.64 4.28 2.41
N ASN A 117 -3.57 5.12 1.95
CA ASN A 117 -3.29 6.54 1.67
C ASN A 117 -2.88 7.33 2.91
N SER A 118 -3.52 7.05 4.05
CA SER A 118 -3.15 7.65 5.33
C SER A 118 -1.71 7.31 5.74
N LEU A 119 -1.31 6.06 5.56
CA LEU A 119 0.05 5.62 5.88
C LEU A 119 1.09 6.16 4.90
N LEU A 120 0.82 6.13 3.59
CA LEU A 120 1.68 6.74 2.56
C LEU A 120 1.82 8.25 2.77
N GLY A 121 0.74 8.96 3.10
CA GLY A 121 0.80 10.38 3.44
C GLY A 121 1.62 10.65 4.71
N SER A 122 1.58 9.75 5.69
CA SER A 122 2.45 9.86 6.87
C SER A 122 3.93 9.69 6.49
N ILE A 123 4.25 8.72 5.62
CA ILE A 123 5.61 8.48 5.10
C ILE A 123 6.10 9.71 4.34
N GLN A 124 5.32 10.19 3.36
CA GLN A 124 5.62 11.40 2.59
C GLN A 124 5.93 12.60 3.48
N ASN A 125 5.11 12.86 4.50
CA ASN A 125 5.35 13.99 5.40
C ASN A 125 6.63 13.83 6.23
N ALA A 126 7.03 12.60 6.56
CA ALA A 126 8.22 12.33 7.35
C ALA A 126 9.51 12.32 6.50
N THR A 127 9.42 11.89 5.23
CA THR A 127 10.61 11.61 4.39
C THR A 127 10.74 12.55 3.20
N GLY A 128 9.68 13.26 2.81
CA GLY A 128 9.59 13.99 1.54
C GLY A 128 9.34 13.09 0.32
N TRP A 129 9.20 11.77 0.51
CA TRP A 129 9.03 10.78 -0.56
C TRP A 129 7.81 9.90 -0.33
N GLY A 130 7.09 9.58 -1.41
CA GLY A 130 5.92 8.68 -1.36
C GLY A 130 4.71 9.16 -2.17
N ASP A 131 4.74 10.40 -2.68
CA ASP A 131 3.66 10.94 -3.53
C ASP A 131 3.43 10.09 -4.76
N PHE A 132 4.50 9.70 -5.44
CA PHE A 132 4.39 8.91 -6.67
C PHE A 132 3.75 7.53 -6.44
N ILE A 133 4.09 6.85 -5.34
CA ILE A 133 3.47 5.56 -4.97
C ILE A 133 1.97 5.78 -4.70
N LYS A 134 1.63 6.87 -4.03
CA LYS A 134 0.24 7.23 -3.72
C LYS A 134 -0.55 7.56 -4.99
N GLU A 135 0.02 8.33 -5.92
CA GLU A 135 -0.59 8.66 -7.21
C GLU A 135 -0.85 7.41 -8.04
N ILE A 136 0.12 6.50 -8.15
CA ILE A 136 -0.06 5.24 -8.88
C ILE A 136 -1.13 4.38 -8.20
N LYS A 137 -1.10 4.26 -6.87
CA LYS A 137 -2.13 3.54 -6.13
C LYS A 137 -3.51 4.13 -6.42
N ASP A 138 -3.64 5.46 -6.39
CA ASP A 138 -4.91 6.14 -6.65
C ASP A 138 -5.36 5.95 -8.11
N ALA A 139 -4.42 5.89 -9.07
CA ALA A 139 -4.72 5.54 -10.46
C ALA A 139 -5.26 4.10 -10.59
N ILE A 140 -4.68 3.13 -9.88
CA ILE A 140 -5.21 1.76 -9.83
C ILE A 140 -6.61 1.78 -9.24
N GLU A 141 -6.81 2.40 -8.07
CA GLU A 141 -8.11 2.49 -7.40
C GLU A 141 -9.19 3.02 -8.32
N ASN A 142 -8.89 4.13 -9.03
CA ASN A 142 -9.82 4.75 -9.95
C ASN A 142 -10.03 3.96 -11.25
N SER A 143 -9.19 2.96 -11.53
CA SER A 143 -9.34 2.06 -12.68
C SER A 143 -10.10 0.78 -12.36
N ILE A 144 -10.39 0.48 -11.08
CA ILE A 144 -11.17 -0.69 -10.67
C ILE A 144 -12.64 -0.49 -11.06
N ASP A 145 -13.11 -1.33 -11.98
CA ASP A 145 -14.52 -1.38 -12.42
C ASP A 145 -15.36 -2.16 -11.41
N TYR A 146 -14.95 -3.40 -11.12
CA TYR A 146 -15.57 -4.20 -10.07
C TYR A 146 -14.62 -5.23 -9.47
N VAL A 147 -15.01 -5.71 -8.28
CA VAL A 147 -14.36 -6.81 -7.58
C VAL A 147 -15.34 -7.97 -7.47
N ARG A 148 -14.94 -9.14 -7.96
CA ARG A 148 -15.74 -10.37 -7.88
C ARG A 148 -15.12 -11.35 -6.90
N ARG A 149 -15.97 -11.92 -6.05
CA ARG A 149 -15.57 -13.02 -5.17
C ARG A 149 -15.18 -14.23 -6.00
N ALA A 150 -13.98 -14.75 -5.76
CA ALA A 150 -13.54 -16.04 -6.29
C ALA A 150 -14.34 -17.19 -5.68
#